data_AF-A0A1V6RBU0-F1
#
_entry.id   AF-A0A1V6RBU0-F1
#
_cell.length_a   1.000
_cell.length_b   1.000
_cell.length_c   1.000
_cell.angle_alpha   90.00
_cell.angle_beta   90.00
_cell.angle_gamma   90.00
#
_symmetry.space_group_name_H-M   'P 1'
#
loop_
_entity.id
_entity.type
_entity.pdbx_description
1 polymer ?
#
loop_
_entity_poly.entity_id
_entity_poly.type
_entity_poly.pdbx_seq_one_letter_code
_entity_poly.pdbx_strand_id
1 'polypeptide(L)'
;MSTYAIIGATGNCGTALLEILSRDPTLTIRGYCRSRAKLLALSPSLVNNKCVEIFEGNIDDVGLLSQCVQGSKAIFHVVSTNTNIPGCNVGLQTAQTLVAALQQLQTATGGAVSLPKIVLLSSATIDDQLSEKIPWLVRAMLLTASKHVYDDLRRTEAFLRDQHDLVTTIFIKPGVLSVDKQRGHCLDLHSEESFVSYLDLAAAMVEAADDPDGRYDMKNVRGWARISLASCRSDLGGVVVVAVSSSGDRCLDPQQELVYVSIFARGRLCQGLYGDGRLAELASQTEVDEGVVHPLVHFNQELFDQ
;
A
#
# COMPACT_ATOMS: atom_id res chain seq x y z
N MET A 1 8.00 8.53 -25.98
CA MET A 1 8.23 7.39 -25.08
C MET A 1 7.80 7.86 -23.70
N SER A 2 6.84 7.19 -23.06
CA SER A 2 6.34 7.62 -21.74
C SER A 2 7.25 7.05 -20.66
N THR A 3 7.66 7.90 -19.73
CA THR A 3 8.51 7.51 -18.60
C THR A 3 7.70 7.54 -17.31
N TYR A 4 7.80 6.50 -16.49
CA TYR A 4 7.16 6.45 -15.17
C TYR A 4 8.20 6.25 -14.08
N ALA A 5 8.07 6.98 -12.97
CA ALA A 5 8.90 6.80 -11.80
C ALA A 5 8.12 6.07 -10.70
N ILE A 6 8.76 5.13 -10.00
CA ILE A 6 8.18 4.35 -8.90
C ILE A 6 9.03 4.56 -7.65
N ILE A 7 8.51 5.29 -6.69
CA ILE A 7 9.17 5.52 -5.39
C ILE A 7 8.63 4.52 -4.39
N GLY A 8 9.50 3.64 -3.89
CA GLY A 8 9.10 2.47 -3.09
C GLY A 8 9.05 1.18 -3.89
N ALA A 9 9.91 1.03 -4.91
CA ALA A 9 9.92 -0.08 -5.85
C ALA A 9 10.06 -1.49 -5.21
N THR A 10 10.55 -1.59 -3.98
CA THR A 10 10.72 -2.85 -3.25
C THR A 10 9.52 -3.29 -2.41
N GLY A 11 8.48 -2.45 -2.27
CA GLY A 11 7.24 -2.83 -1.60
C GLY A 11 6.31 -3.63 -2.52
N ASN A 12 5.33 -4.33 -1.96
CA ASN A 12 4.39 -5.17 -2.73
C ASN A 12 3.69 -4.40 -3.88
N CYS A 13 3.29 -3.15 -3.63
CA CYS A 13 2.69 -2.32 -4.68
C CYS A 13 3.72 -1.84 -5.71
N GLY A 14 4.96 -1.56 -5.27
CA GLY A 14 6.05 -1.14 -6.14
C GLY A 14 6.50 -2.25 -7.10
N THR A 15 6.62 -3.48 -6.60
CA THR A 15 6.93 -4.66 -7.42
C THR A 15 5.79 -5.00 -8.37
N ALA A 16 4.54 -4.87 -7.94
CA ALA A 16 3.37 -5.01 -8.82
C ALA A 16 3.33 -3.96 -9.93
N LEU A 17 3.65 -2.69 -9.63
CA LEU A 17 3.76 -1.63 -10.64
C LEU A 17 4.88 -1.92 -11.66
N LEU A 18 6.04 -2.37 -11.18
CA LEU A 18 7.13 -2.80 -12.05
C LEU A 18 6.68 -3.93 -12.98
N GLU A 19 5.95 -4.91 -12.47
CA GLU A 19 5.43 -6.01 -13.29
C GLU A 19 4.43 -5.51 -14.34
N ILE A 20 3.45 -4.71 -13.95
CA ILE A 20 2.40 -4.19 -14.85
C ILE A 20 3.03 -3.34 -15.96
N LEU A 21 3.89 -2.38 -15.60
CA LEU A 21 4.48 -1.46 -16.57
C LEU A 21 5.49 -2.17 -17.49
N SER A 22 6.22 -3.18 -17.00
CA SER A 22 7.20 -3.92 -17.81
C SER A 22 6.58 -4.75 -18.93
N ARG A 23 5.25 -4.90 -18.96
CA ARG A 23 4.53 -5.59 -20.04
C ARG A 23 4.50 -4.78 -21.33
N ASP A 24 4.69 -3.45 -21.24
CA ASP A 24 4.80 -2.58 -22.39
C ASP A 24 6.28 -2.21 -22.64
N PRO A 25 6.92 -2.78 -23.68
CA PRO A 25 8.33 -2.52 -23.97
C PRO A 25 8.58 -1.10 -24.50
N THR A 26 7.53 -0.33 -24.80
CA THR A 26 7.64 1.07 -25.25
C THR A 26 7.78 2.07 -24.11
N LEU A 27 7.66 1.61 -22.85
CA LEU A 27 7.78 2.47 -21.67
C LEU A 27 9.21 2.47 -21.12
N THR A 28 9.59 3.59 -20.52
CA THR A 28 10.76 3.65 -19.63
C THR A 28 10.26 3.68 -18.19
N ILE A 29 10.81 2.81 -17.36
CA ILE A 29 10.41 2.68 -15.95
C ILE A 29 11.61 3.00 -15.09
N ARG A 30 11.43 3.87 -14.10
CA ARG A 30 12.47 4.28 -13.17
C ARG A 30 12.11 3.86 -11.76
N GLY A 31 12.75 2.82 -11.26
CA GLY A 31 12.52 2.30 -9.91
C GLY A 31 13.46 2.96 -8.91
N TYR A 32 12.91 3.65 -7.92
CA TYR A 32 13.67 4.19 -6.79
C TYR A 32 13.57 3.26 -5.58
N CYS A 33 14.73 2.84 -5.05
CA CYS A 33 14.81 1.93 -3.92
C CYS A 33 16.00 2.21 -2.99
N ARG A 34 15.93 1.70 -1.76
CA ARG A 34 17.04 1.77 -0.78
C ARG A 34 18.09 0.67 -0.97
N SER A 35 17.72 -0.41 -1.67
CA SER A 35 18.61 -1.56 -1.90
C SER A 35 18.28 -2.17 -3.25
N ARG A 36 19.22 -2.03 -4.18
CA ARG A 36 19.13 -2.63 -5.51
C ARG A 36 19.16 -4.15 -5.43
N ALA A 37 19.98 -4.70 -4.55
CA ALA A 37 20.05 -6.14 -4.32
C ALA A 37 18.69 -6.71 -3.90
N LYS A 38 17.99 -6.06 -2.95
CA LYS A 38 16.64 -6.46 -2.55
C LYS A 38 15.64 -6.39 -3.71
N LEU A 39 15.70 -5.32 -4.50
CA LEU A 39 14.81 -5.17 -5.66
C LEU A 39 15.01 -6.29 -6.69
N LEU A 40 16.26 -6.59 -7.04
CA LEU A 40 16.57 -7.64 -8.02
C LEU A 40 16.23 -9.04 -7.49
N ALA A 41 16.31 -9.27 -6.18
CA ALA A 41 15.86 -10.52 -5.57
C ALA A 41 14.33 -10.69 -5.65
N LEU A 42 13.57 -9.61 -5.44
CA LEU A 42 12.10 -9.62 -5.52
C LEU A 42 11.58 -9.63 -6.95
N SER A 43 12.35 -9.12 -7.91
CA SER A 43 11.95 -9.06 -9.32
C SER A 43 13.12 -9.46 -10.23
N PRO A 44 13.47 -10.76 -10.29
CA PRO A 44 14.63 -11.24 -11.07
C PRO A 44 14.53 -10.95 -12.56
N SER A 45 13.31 -10.81 -13.10
CA SER A 45 13.05 -10.43 -14.49
C SER A 45 13.62 -9.04 -14.86
N LEU A 46 13.91 -8.18 -13.88
CA LEU A 46 14.45 -6.84 -14.10
C LEU A 46 15.94 -6.84 -14.45
N VAL A 47 16.70 -7.89 -14.11
CA VAL A 47 18.17 -7.92 -14.27
C VAL A 47 18.61 -7.61 -15.71
N ASN A 48 17.85 -8.07 -16.70
CA ASN A 48 18.14 -7.87 -18.12
C ASN A 48 17.13 -6.97 -18.84
N ASN A 49 16.24 -6.29 -18.10
CA ASN A 49 15.20 -5.47 -18.69
C ASN A 49 15.75 -4.08 -19.03
N LYS A 50 15.95 -3.81 -20.33
CA LYS A 50 16.46 -2.52 -20.84
C LYS A 50 15.50 -1.35 -20.65
N CYS A 51 14.23 -1.63 -20.38
CA CYS A 51 13.21 -0.61 -20.13
C CYS A 51 13.23 -0.11 -18.68
N VAL A 52 14.02 -0.71 -17.79
CA VAL A 52 14.04 -0.40 -16.35
C VAL A 52 15.37 0.19 -15.91
N GLU A 53 15.33 1.41 -15.39
CA GLU A 53 16.45 2.08 -14.74
C GLU A 53 16.25 2.04 -13.23
N ILE A 54 17.28 1.64 -12.48
CA ILE A 54 17.21 1.54 -11.02
C ILE A 54 18.04 2.67 -10.40
N PHE A 55 17.37 3.46 -9.58
CA PHE A 55 17.96 4.51 -8.75
C PHE A 55 18.03 3.98 -7.32
N GLU A 56 19.26 3.84 -6.80
CA GLU A 56 19.51 3.33 -5.44
C GLU A 56 20.03 4.47 -4.56
N GLY A 57 19.30 4.77 -3.48
CA GLY A 57 19.68 5.83 -2.55
C GLY A 57 18.74 5.98 -1.36
N ASN A 58 19.01 7.00 -0.55
CA ASN A 58 18.18 7.34 0.61
C ASN A 58 17.09 8.35 0.22
N ILE A 59 15.91 8.25 0.82
CA ILE A 59 14.73 9.09 0.54
C ILE A 59 14.95 10.58 0.78
N ASP A 60 16.03 10.97 1.46
CA ASP A 60 16.43 12.37 1.70
C ASP A 60 17.32 12.94 0.59
N ASP A 61 17.74 12.12 -0.39
CA ASP A 61 18.56 12.54 -1.52
C ASP A 61 17.71 13.20 -2.62
N VAL A 62 17.52 14.51 -2.48
CA VAL A 62 16.81 15.37 -3.45
C VAL A 62 17.42 15.27 -4.84
N GLY A 63 18.75 15.20 -4.95
CA GLY A 63 19.45 15.20 -6.24
C GLY A 63 19.19 13.91 -7.01
N LEU A 64 19.27 12.76 -6.34
CA LEU A 64 18.97 11.47 -6.95
C LEU A 64 17.48 11.32 -7.27
N LEU A 65 16.59 11.80 -6.40
CA LEU A 65 15.15 11.81 -6.68
C LEU A 65 14.83 12.69 -7.89
N SER A 66 15.45 13.87 -8.00
CA SER A 66 15.31 14.76 -9.15
C SER A 66 15.71 14.04 -10.45
N GLN A 67 16.84 13.33 -10.45
CA GLN A 67 17.26 12.53 -11.62
C GLN A 67 16.27 11.40 -11.95
N CYS A 68 15.77 10.71 -10.92
CA CYS A 68 14.80 9.65 -11.09
C CYS A 68 13.50 10.16 -11.74
N VAL A 69 12.96 11.29 -11.28
CA VAL A 69 11.65 11.77 -11.74
C VAL A 69 11.71 12.67 -12.98
N GLN A 70 12.88 13.15 -13.37
CA GLN A 70 13.04 14.08 -14.49
C GLN A 70 12.45 13.54 -15.80
N GLY A 71 11.50 14.28 -16.39
CA GLY A 71 10.87 13.87 -17.65
C GLY A 71 9.91 12.68 -17.53
N SER A 72 9.54 12.30 -16.30
CA SER A 72 8.47 11.33 -16.07
C SER A 72 7.12 11.96 -16.42
N LYS A 73 6.19 11.14 -16.90
CA LYS A 73 4.78 11.49 -17.06
C LYS A 73 4.06 11.48 -15.70
N ALA A 74 4.31 10.45 -14.91
CA ALA A 74 3.75 10.31 -13.57
C ALA A 74 4.76 9.64 -12.62
N ILE A 75 4.60 9.93 -11.33
CA ILE A 75 5.39 9.39 -10.23
C ILE A 75 4.45 8.60 -9.32
N PHE A 76 4.69 7.30 -9.18
CA PHE A 76 4.00 6.45 -8.23
C PHE A 76 4.70 6.53 -6.88
N HIS A 77 4.09 7.25 -5.94
CA HIS A 77 4.56 7.31 -4.56
C HIS A 77 3.87 6.20 -3.75
N VAL A 78 4.57 5.06 -3.61
CA VAL A 78 4.06 3.85 -2.95
C VAL A 78 4.90 3.46 -1.73
N VAL A 79 5.54 4.44 -1.11
CA VAL A 79 6.32 4.24 0.11
C VAL A 79 5.39 4.27 1.30
N SER A 80 5.39 3.18 2.06
CA SER A 80 4.69 3.06 3.33
C SER A 80 5.46 2.10 4.25
N THR A 81 5.05 2.04 5.51
CA THR A 81 5.56 1.09 6.51
C THR A 81 4.41 0.21 6.99
N ASN A 82 4.67 -1.08 7.15
CA ASN A 82 3.71 -1.99 7.81
C ASN A 82 3.93 -2.02 9.32
N THR A 83 5.02 -1.42 9.82
CA THR A 83 5.33 -1.40 11.24
C THR A 83 4.77 -0.14 11.88
N ASN A 84 3.94 -0.31 12.90
CA ASN A 84 3.30 0.76 13.65
C ASN A 84 4.27 1.38 14.68
N ILE A 85 5.31 2.08 14.20
CA ILE A 85 6.35 2.69 15.04
C ILE A 85 6.01 4.17 15.29
N PRO A 86 5.96 4.64 16.55
CA PRO A 86 5.81 6.05 16.87
C PRO A 86 6.87 6.93 16.19
N GLY A 87 6.45 8.05 15.61
CA GLY A 87 7.35 8.99 14.92
C GLY A 87 7.80 8.55 13.53
N CYS A 88 7.39 7.37 13.05
CA CYS A 88 7.63 6.96 11.67
C CYS A 88 6.88 7.88 10.71
N ASN A 89 7.61 8.52 9.80
CA ASN A 89 7.09 9.54 8.89
C ASN A 89 7.64 9.36 7.47
N VAL A 90 7.89 8.12 7.07
CA VAL A 90 8.60 7.79 5.82
C VAL A 90 7.82 8.27 4.59
N GLY A 91 6.49 8.18 4.61
CA GLY A 91 5.62 8.70 3.55
C GLY A 91 5.73 10.21 3.45
N LEU A 92 5.57 10.93 4.57
CA LEU A 92 5.71 12.39 4.59
C LEU A 92 7.11 12.87 4.17
N GLN A 93 8.17 12.28 4.70
CA GLN A 93 9.55 12.63 4.34
C GLN A 93 9.80 12.43 2.84
N THR A 94 9.37 11.30 2.30
CA THR A 94 9.49 11.02 0.86
C THR A 94 8.74 12.06 0.04
N ALA A 95 7.52 12.43 0.42
CA ALA A 95 6.74 13.47 -0.27
C ALA A 95 7.42 14.84 -0.20
N GLN A 96 8.01 15.21 0.94
CA GLN A 96 8.76 16.46 1.10
C GLN A 96 9.98 16.50 0.19
N THR A 97 10.79 15.45 0.17
CA THR A 97 11.97 15.36 -0.72
C THR A 97 11.56 15.34 -2.19
N LEU A 98 10.46 14.66 -2.51
CA LEU A 98 9.92 14.60 -3.86
C LEU A 98 9.47 15.98 -4.36
N VAL A 99 8.73 16.73 -3.53
CA VAL A 99 8.33 18.10 -3.85
C VAL A 99 9.54 19.00 -4.01
N ALA A 100 10.55 18.90 -3.14
CA ALA A 100 11.79 19.66 -3.27
C ALA A 100 12.52 19.34 -4.60
N ALA A 101 12.57 18.06 -5.00
CA ALA A 101 13.14 17.63 -6.27
C ALA A 101 12.37 18.23 -7.47
N LEU A 102 11.04 18.26 -7.40
CA LEU A 102 10.20 18.85 -8.45
C LEU A 102 10.35 20.38 -8.54
N GLN A 103 10.48 21.08 -7.40
CA GLN A 103 10.79 22.51 -7.35
C GLN A 103 12.15 22.80 -7.99
N GLN A 104 13.16 21.96 -7.70
CA GLN A 104 14.48 22.08 -8.30
C GLN A 104 14.42 21.91 -9.82
N LEU A 105 13.67 20.92 -10.32
CA LEU A 105 13.46 20.72 -11.76
C LEU A 105 12.72 21.88 -12.41
N GLN A 106 11.68 22.41 -11.77
CA GLN A 106 10.93 23.56 -12.28
C GLN A 106 11.82 24.80 -12.40
N THR A 107 12.64 25.06 -11.37
CA THR A 107 13.60 26.18 -11.36
C THR A 107 14.67 26.02 -12.44
N ALA A 108 15.26 24.83 -12.55
CA ALA A 108 16.31 24.54 -13.53
C ALA A 108 15.82 24.64 -14.98
N THR A 109 14.53 24.42 -15.22
CA THR A 109 13.91 24.50 -16.55
C THR A 109 13.25 25.85 -16.82
N GLY A 110 13.31 26.80 -15.88
CA GLY A 110 12.63 28.09 -15.98
C GLY A 110 11.11 27.96 -16.15
N GLY A 111 10.50 26.88 -15.64
CA GLY A 111 9.07 26.58 -15.79
C GLY A 111 8.66 26.07 -17.18
N ALA A 112 9.59 25.81 -18.09
CA ALA A 112 9.28 25.36 -19.45
C ALA A 112 8.77 23.91 -19.53
N VAL A 113 8.99 23.11 -18.49
CA VAL A 113 8.63 21.68 -18.46
C VAL A 113 7.45 21.45 -17.54
N SER A 114 6.41 20.78 -18.05
CA SER A 114 5.30 20.31 -17.24
C SER A 114 5.80 19.33 -16.18
N LEU A 115 5.46 19.58 -14.92
CA LEU A 115 5.81 18.66 -13.85
C LEU A 115 4.97 17.37 -13.93
N PRO A 116 5.54 16.21 -13.59
CA PRO A 116 4.79 14.96 -13.49
C PRO A 116 3.70 15.02 -12.43
N LYS A 117 2.61 14.28 -12.67
CA LYS A 117 1.59 14.02 -11.65
C LYS A 117 2.13 13.04 -10.60
N ILE A 118 1.71 13.19 -9.36
CA ILE A 118 2.00 12.24 -8.28
C ILE A 118 0.79 11.34 -8.09
N VAL A 119 0.99 10.03 -8.09
CA VAL A 119 -0.04 9.04 -7.73
C VAL A 119 0.36 8.45 -6.38
N LEU A 120 -0.29 8.91 -5.32
CA LEU A 120 -0.02 8.49 -3.95
C LEU A 120 -0.85 7.26 -3.60
N LEU A 121 -0.19 6.21 -3.12
CA LEU A 121 -0.85 5.12 -2.42
C LEU A 121 -1.17 5.54 -0.98
N SER A 122 -2.46 5.66 -0.69
CA SER A 122 -3.01 5.92 0.64
C SER A 122 -3.91 4.76 1.08
N SER A 123 -4.93 5.01 1.89
CA SER A 123 -5.84 3.99 2.41
C SER A 123 -7.27 4.52 2.53
N ALA A 124 -8.24 3.67 2.19
CA ALA A 124 -9.65 3.97 2.42
C ALA A 124 -9.99 4.11 3.93
N THR A 125 -9.27 3.40 4.81
CA THR A 125 -9.55 3.38 6.26
C THR A 125 -9.49 4.77 6.91
N ILE A 126 -8.65 5.67 6.38
CA ILE A 126 -8.47 7.03 6.91
C ILE A 126 -9.44 8.05 6.33
N ASP A 127 -10.30 7.66 5.41
CA ASP A 127 -11.25 8.53 4.72
C ASP A 127 -12.67 8.18 5.15
N ASP A 128 -13.41 9.17 5.67
CA ASP A 128 -14.72 8.93 6.29
C ASP A 128 -15.78 8.49 5.28
N GLN A 129 -15.75 9.01 4.05
CA GLN A 129 -16.69 8.62 3.00
C GLN A 129 -16.37 7.22 2.52
N LEU A 130 -15.07 6.96 2.36
CA LEU A 130 -14.53 5.67 1.98
C LEU A 130 -14.32 4.75 3.19
N SER A 131 -15.01 4.92 4.31
CA SER A 131 -15.02 3.86 5.33
C SER A 131 -16.40 3.69 5.93
N GLU A 132 -17.42 4.23 5.27
CA GLU A 132 -18.80 4.25 5.75
C GLU A 132 -19.36 2.85 5.96
N LYS A 133 -18.95 1.85 5.15
CA LYS A 133 -19.44 0.47 5.33
C LYS A 133 -18.58 -0.35 6.29
N ILE A 134 -17.48 0.20 6.82
CA ILE A 134 -16.68 -0.47 7.85
C ILE A 134 -17.38 -0.27 9.20
N PRO A 135 -17.78 -1.33 9.92
CA PRO A 135 -18.37 -1.19 11.24
C PRO A 135 -17.46 -0.37 12.16
N TRP A 136 -18.03 0.60 12.89
CA TRP A 136 -17.27 1.60 13.64
C TRP A 136 -16.25 0.98 14.61
N LEU A 137 -16.58 -0.15 15.25
CA LEU A 137 -15.68 -0.90 16.14
C LEU A 137 -14.47 -1.45 15.39
N VAL A 138 -14.71 -2.05 14.22
CA VAL A 138 -13.65 -2.60 13.36
C VAL A 138 -12.75 -1.46 12.88
N ARG A 139 -13.34 -0.34 12.44
CA ARG A 139 -12.60 0.84 12.03
C ARG A 139 -11.75 1.40 13.17
N ALA A 140 -12.31 1.53 14.37
CA ALA A 140 -11.58 2.01 15.54
C ALA A 140 -10.41 1.08 15.91
N MET A 141 -10.59 -0.24 15.83
CA MET A 141 -9.54 -1.22 16.06
C MET A 141 -8.41 -1.07 15.03
N LEU A 142 -8.74 -1.00 13.73
CA LEU A 142 -7.77 -0.79 12.65
C LEU A 142 -6.97 0.50 12.86
N LEU A 143 -7.67 1.61 13.10
CA LEU A 143 -7.06 2.92 13.32
C LEU A 143 -6.16 2.94 14.56
N THR A 144 -6.46 2.14 15.58
CA THR A 144 -5.64 2.03 16.78
C THR A 144 -4.41 1.13 16.52
N ALA A 145 -4.61 -0.02 15.90
CA ALA A 145 -3.56 -1.01 15.63
C ALA A 145 -2.47 -0.50 14.67
N SER A 146 -2.82 0.42 13.75
CA SER A 146 -1.89 1.01 12.79
C SER A 146 -1.87 2.54 12.86
N LYS A 147 -2.11 3.10 14.06
CA LYS A 147 -2.23 4.55 14.30
C LYS A 147 -1.14 5.37 13.63
N HIS A 148 0.13 5.03 13.85
CA HIS A 148 1.25 5.83 13.35
C HIS A 148 1.40 5.74 11.83
N VAL A 149 1.09 4.59 11.24
CA VAL A 149 1.06 4.43 9.77
C VAL A 149 -0.03 5.31 9.16
N TYR A 150 -1.23 5.30 9.75
CA TYR A 150 -2.34 6.12 9.29
C TYR A 150 -2.13 7.62 9.54
N ASP A 151 -1.49 7.98 10.65
CA ASP A 151 -1.14 9.37 10.94
C ASP A 151 -0.08 9.90 9.96
N ASP A 152 0.90 9.08 9.54
CA ASP A 152 1.83 9.44 8.46
C ASP A 152 1.08 9.68 7.15
N LEU A 153 0.23 8.73 6.72
CA LEU A 153 -0.57 8.88 5.49
C LEU A 153 -1.42 10.16 5.49
N ARG A 154 -2.10 10.47 6.60
CA ARG A 154 -2.89 11.72 6.72
C ARG A 154 -2.02 12.96 6.54
N ARG A 155 -0.83 12.97 7.14
CA ARG A 155 0.11 14.09 7.03
C ARG A 155 0.68 14.21 5.62
N THR A 156 1.00 13.09 4.97
CA THR A 156 1.43 13.05 3.57
C THR A 156 0.35 13.61 2.66
N GLU A 157 -0.92 13.20 2.85
CA GLU A 157 -2.04 13.72 2.06
C GLU A 157 -2.23 15.22 2.25
N ALA A 158 -2.26 15.68 3.49
CA ALA A 158 -2.40 17.10 3.81
C ALA A 158 -1.28 17.91 3.15
N PHE A 159 -0.03 17.46 3.30
CA PHE A 159 1.12 18.11 2.68
C PHE A 159 1.00 18.19 1.15
N LEU A 160 0.68 17.09 0.46
CA LEU A 160 0.56 17.11 -1.00
C LEU A 160 -0.63 17.94 -1.50
N ARG A 161 -1.73 18.01 -0.74
CA ARG A 161 -2.84 18.92 -1.04
C ARG A 161 -2.44 20.38 -0.89
N ASP A 162 -1.64 20.71 0.11
CA ASP A 162 -1.12 22.06 0.29
C ASP A 162 -0.16 22.47 -0.83
N GLN A 163 0.44 21.50 -1.54
CA GLN A 163 1.31 21.74 -2.70
C GLN A 163 0.57 21.75 -4.05
N HIS A 164 -0.76 21.89 -4.07
CA HIS A 164 -1.57 21.84 -5.31
C HIS A 164 -1.19 22.87 -6.38
N ASP A 165 -0.63 24.02 -5.99
CA ASP A 165 -0.13 25.03 -6.93
C ASP A 165 1.09 24.55 -7.74
N LEU A 166 1.86 23.61 -7.18
CA LEU A 166 3.07 23.07 -7.79
C LEU A 166 2.84 21.71 -8.43
N VAL A 167 2.13 20.80 -7.74
CA VAL A 167 1.99 19.40 -8.14
C VAL A 167 0.54 18.96 -8.16
N THR A 168 0.16 18.26 -9.22
CA THR A 168 -1.11 17.54 -9.27
C THR A 168 -0.95 16.16 -8.65
N THR A 169 -1.80 15.82 -7.68
CA THR A 169 -1.75 14.55 -6.97
C THR A 169 -3.04 13.76 -7.11
N ILE A 170 -2.96 12.46 -7.38
CA ILE A 170 -4.08 11.51 -7.35
C ILE A 170 -3.93 10.67 -6.07
N PHE A 171 -4.99 10.61 -5.25
CA PHE A 171 -4.96 9.93 -3.95
C PHE A 171 -5.63 8.57 -4.06
N ILE A 172 -4.86 7.52 -4.31
CA ILE A 172 -5.36 6.15 -4.48
C ILE A 172 -5.59 5.53 -3.10
N LYS A 173 -6.84 5.21 -2.77
CA LYS A 173 -7.30 4.75 -1.46
C LYS A 173 -7.92 3.36 -1.56
N PRO A 174 -7.11 2.30 -1.67
CA PRO A 174 -7.62 0.95 -1.67
C PRO A 174 -8.22 0.56 -0.32
N GLY A 175 -9.10 -0.44 -0.34
CA GLY A 175 -9.51 -1.19 0.84
C GLY A 175 -8.42 -2.18 1.28
N VAL A 176 -8.83 -3.39 1.69
CA VAL A 176 -7.87 -4.43 2.09
C VAL A 176 -7.07 -4.90 0.88
N LEU A 177 -5.75 -4.96 1.03
CA LEU A 177 -4.81 -5.39 0.00
C LEU A 177 -4.37 -6.83 0.21
N SER A 178 -4.28 -7.59 -0.87
CA SER A 178 -3.79 -8.97 -0.85
C SER A 178 -2.72 -9.23 -1.91
N VAL A 179 -1.81 -10.15 -1.62
CA VAL A 179 -0.93 -10.75 -2.61
C VAL A 179 -1.73 -11.84 -3.32
N ASP A 180 -2.33 -11.51 -4.47
CA ASP A 180 -3.09 -12.43 -5.31
C ASP A 180 -2.81 -12.12 -6.80
N LYS A 181 -3.27 -13.01 -7.69
CA LYS A 181 -3.24 -12.82 -9.14
C LYS A 181 -4.14 -11.66 -9.55
N GLN A 182 -3.81 -11.04 -10.68
CA GLN A 182 -4.62 -10.01 -11.31
C GLN A 182 -5.96 -10.61 -11.78
N ARG A 183 -7.08 -10.01 -11.37
CA ARG A 183 -8.45 -10.44 -11.75
C ARG A 183 -9.20 -9.39 -12.58
N GLY A 184 -8.63 -8.20 -12.71
CA GLY A 184 -9.25 -7.03 -13.33
C GLY A 184 -9.49 -5.95 -12.29
N HIS A 185 -9.56 -4.70 -12.74
CA HIS A 185 -9.75 -3.54 -11.87
C HIS A 185 -10.83 -2.60 -12.41
N CYS A 186 -11.29 -1.72 -11.54
CA CYS A 186 -12.13 -0.57 -11.87
C CYS A 186 -11.73 0.59 -10.95
N LEU A 187 -11.92 1.81 -11.41
CA LEU A 187 -11.74 3.03 -10.64
C LEU A 187 -13.11 3.60 -10.27
N ASP A 188 -13.30 3.91 -8.99
CA ASP A 188 -14.51 4.55 -8.49
C ASP A 188 -14.16 5.70 -7.53
N LEU A 189 -15.01 6.73 -7.55
CA LEU A 189 -14.95 7.90 -6.68
C LEU A 189 -15.93 7.79 -5.50
N HIS A 190 -16.91 6.89 -5.56
CA HIS A 190 -18.10 6.97 -4.70
C HIS A 190 -18.48 5.69 -3.94
N SER A 191 -18.21 4.49 -4.46
CA SER A 191 -18.69 3.25 -3.83
C SER A 191 -17.59 2.32 -3.31
N GLU A 192 -17.95 1.55 -2.28
CA GLU A 192 -17.08 0.53 -1.69
C GLU A 192 -17.49 -0.88 -2.12
N GLU A 193 -16.52 -1.63 -2.64
CA GLU A 193 -16.51 -3.09 -2.62
C GLU A 193 -15.10 -3.61 -2.30
N SER A 194 -15.06 -4.90 -1.91
CA SER A 194 -14.03 -5.55 -1.08
C SER A 194 -12.68 -5.81 -1.77
N PHE A 195 -11.75 -6.39 -1.00
CA PHE A 195 -10.37 -6.83 -1.30
C PHE A 195 -9.82 -6.58 -2.73
N VAL A 196 -8.66 -5.94 -2.81
CA VAL A 196 -7.96 -5.69 -4.08
C VAL A 196 -6.57 -6.32 -4.08
N SER A 197 -6.19 -6.98 -5.18
CA SER A 197 -4.83 -7.50 -5.33
C SER A 197 -3.85 -6.36 -5.63
N TYR A 198 -2.58 -6.50 -5.24
CA TYR A 198 -1.56 -5.50 -5.59
C TYR A 198 -1.42 -5.30 -7.11
N LEU A 199 -1.65 -6.34 -7.92
CA LEU A 199 -1.60 -6.26 -9.38
C LEU A 199 -2.79 -5.50 -9.96
N ASP A 200 -3.99 -5.71 -9.42
CA ASP A 200 -5.18 -4.95 -9.82
C ASP A 200 -5.07 -3.48 -9.38
N LEU A 201 -4.56 -3.23 -8.17
CA LEU A 201 -4.25 -1.89 -7.69
C LEU A 201 -3.23 -1.20 -8.60
N ALA A 202 -2.11 -1.85 -8.91
CA ALA A 202 -1.08 -1.28 -9.76
C ALA A 202 -1.62 -0.91 -11.15
N ALA A 203 -2.44 -1.77 -11.75
CA ALA A 203 -3.08 -1.48 -13.02
C ALA A 203 -4.06 -0.30 -12.93
N ALA A 204 -4.85 -0.22 -11.85
CA ALA A 204 -5.73 0.91 -11.57
C ALA A 204 -4.96 2.22 -11.37
N MET A 205 -3.80 2.19 -10.70
CA MET A 205 -2.95 3.37 -10.55
C MET A 205 -2.43 3.87 -11.90
N VAL A 206 -2.04 2.96 -12.80
CA VAL A 206 -1.60 3.30 -14.17
C VAL A 206 -2.75 3.87 -14.99
N GLU A 207 -3.94 3.27 -14.95
CA GLU A 207 -5.15 3.79 -15.61
C GLU A 207 -5.45 5.23 -15.13
N ALA A 208 -5.39 5.46 -13.82
CA ALA A 208 -5.63 6.79 -13.25
C ALA A 208 -4.57 7.82 -13.68
N ALA A 209 -3.30 7.41 -13.75
CA ALA A 209 -2.20 8.27 -14.19
C ALA A 209 -2.31 8.65 -15.68
N ASP A 210 -2.91 7.77 -16.48
CA ASP A 210 -3.02 7.91 -17.93
C ASP A 210 -4.33 8.54 -18.39
N ASP A 211 -5.25 8.87 -17.47
CA ASP A 211 -6.52 9.51 -17.78
C ASP A 211 -6.31 10.86 -18.48
N PRO A 212 -6.69 10.99 -19.76
CA PRO A 212 -6.39 12.18 -20.57
C PRO A 212 -7.20 13.40 -20.11
N ASP A 213 -8.34 13.16 -19.47
CA ASP A 213 -9.29 14.19 -19.03
C ASP A 213 -8.98 14.70 -17.61
N GLY A 214 -8.00 14.11 -16.92
CA GLY A 214 -7.64 14.48 -15.55
C GLY A 214 -8.77 14.28 -14.54
N ARG A 215 -9.70 13.34 -14.78
CA ARG A 215 -10.88 13.10 -13.94
C ARG A 215 -10.54 12.82 -12.49
N TYR A 216 -9.35 12.29 -12.24
CA TYR A 216 -8.84 11.83 -10.95
C TYR A 216 -7.93 12.86 -10.26
N ASP A 217 -7.58 13.94 -10.93
CA ASP A 217 -6.65 14.95 -10.43
C ASP A 217 -7.18 15.60 -9.15
N MET A 218 -6.34 15.62 -8.11
CA MET A 218 -6.64 16.14 -6.77
C MET A 218 -7.77 15.42 -6.02
N LYS A 219 -8.22 14.26 -6.50
CA LYS A 219 -9.34 13.50 -5.90
C LYS A 219 -8.88 12.25 -5.16
N ASN A 220 -9.76 11.81 -4.26
CA ASN A 220 -9.70 10.50 -3.64
C ASN A 220 -10.28 9.49 -4.62
N VAL A 221 -9.48 8.49 -4.97
CA VAL A 221 -9.85 7.49 -5.97
C VAL A 221 -9.67 6.11 -5.36
N ARG A 222 -10.67 5.25 -5.51
CA ARG A 222 -10.55 3.85 -5.13
C ARG A 222 -10.19 3.01 -6.33
N GLY A 223 -9.22 2.11 -6.15
CA GLY A 223 -9.06 0.94 -7.00
C GLY A 223 -9.76 -0.26 -6.35
N TRP A 224 -10.60 -0.96 -7.10
CA TRP A 224 -11.25 -2.19 -6.66
C TRP A 224 -11.13 -3.26 -7.74
N ALA A 225 -11.09 -4.52 -7.32
CA ALA A 225 -10.98 -5.63 -8.25
C ALA A 225 -12.34 -5.88 -8.94
N ARG A 226 -12.34 -5.95 -10.28
CA ARG A 226 -13.53 -6.37 -11.03
C ARG A 226 -13.63 -7.88 -10.98
N ILE A 227 -14.20 -8.41 -9.90
CA ILE A 227 -14.58 -9.82 -9.86
C ILE A 227 -15.83 -9.97 -10.72
N SER A 228 -15.72 -10.60 -11.89
CA SER A 228 -16.91 -11.06 -12.61
C SER A 228 -17.63 -12.09 -11.73
N LEU A 229 -18.74 -11.66 -11.11
CA LEU A 229 -19.59 -12.47 -10.22
C LEU A 229 -20.20 -13.71 -10.88
N ALA A 230 -19.93 -13.97 -12.17
CA ALA A 230 -20.33 -15.20 -12.83
C ALA A 230 -19.62 -16.46 -12.26
N SER A 231 -18.52 -16.32 -11.51
CA SER A 231 -17.74 -17.49 -11.04
C SER A 231 -17.54 -17.61 -9.52
N CYS A 232 -18.16 -16.76 -8.69
CA CYS A 232 -18.15 -16.91 -7.23
C CYS A 232 -19.59 -16.96 -6.68
N ARG A 233 -20.26 -18.10 -6.88
CA ARG A 233 -21.26 -18.57 -5.92
C ARG A 233 -20.56 -19.55 -4.99
N SER A 234 -20.22 -19.10 -3.79
CA SER A 234 -19.94 -19.99 -2.66
C SER A 234 -19.91 -19.19 -1.35
N ASP A 235 -21.06 -19.18 -0.67
CA ASP A 235 -21.25 -19.57 0.73
C ASP A 235 -20.24 -19.12 1.80
N LEU A 236 -19.85 -17.85 1.84
CA LEU A 236 -19.24 -17.27 3.03
C LEU A 236 -19.96 -15.99 3.43
N GLY A 237 -20.96 -16.16 4.30
CA GLY A 237 -21.65 -15.07 4.96
C GLY A 237 -20.68 -14.27 5.83
N GLY A 238 -20.54 -12.98 5.52
CA GLY A 238 -20.09 -11.91 6.42
C GLY A 238 -18.91 -12.25 7.34
N VAL A 239 -17.74 -12.55 6.78
CA VAL A 239 -16.49 -12.67 7.54
C VAL A 239 -15.64 -11.42 7.30
N VAL A 240 -15.32 -10.69 8.38
CA VAL A 240 -14.35 -9.60 8.35
C VAL A 240 -13.02 -10.15 8.86
N VAL A 241 -12.01 -10.17 8.00
CA VAL A 241 -10.65 -10.60 8.34
C VAL A 241 -9.82 -9.35 8.64
N VAL A 242 -9.36 -9.20 9.88
CA VAL A 242 -8.41 -8.14 10.27
C VAL A 242 -7.05 -8.81 10.52
N ALA A 243 -6.11 -8.61 9.61
CA ALA A 243 -4.72 -9.00 9.81
C ALA A 243 -3.98 -7.87 10.54
N VAL A 244 -3.41 -8.16 11.70
CA VAL A 244 -2.53 -7.23 12.43
C VAL A 244 -1.15 -7.88 12.48
N SER A 245 -0.18 -7.33 11.75
CA SER A 245 1.20 -7.81 11.83
C SER A 245 1.88 -7.19 13.05
N SER A 246 2.15 -7.98 14.10
CA SER A 246 3.07 -7.59 15.17
C SER A 246 4.41 -8.31 14.98
N SER A 247 5.40 -7.63 14.40
CA SER A 247 6.79 -8.09 14.49
C SER A 247 7.37 -7.58 15.82
N GLY A 248 7.11 -8.32 16.89
CA GLY A 248 7.57 -7.99 18.22
C GLY A 248 7.84 -9.24 19.02
N ASP A 249 8.89 -9.99 18.65
CA ASP A 249 9.80 -10.61 19.63
C ASP A 249 11.08 -11.11 18.96
N ARG A 250 12.21 -10.74 19.57
CA ARG A 250 13.55 -11.20 19.18
C ARG A 250 13.73 -12.63 19.69
N CYS A 251 13.29 -13.64 18.92
CA CYS A 251 13.78 -15.03 19.07
C CYS A 251 13.32 -16.01 17.96
N LEU A 252 12.70 -15.55 16.86
CA LEU A 252 12.26 -16.44 15.78
C LEU A 252 13.06 -16.24 14.48
N ASP A 253 13.26 -17.34 13.77
CA ASP A 253 14.03 -17.49 12.53
C ASP A 253 13.58 -16.46 11.46
N PRO A 254 14.50 -15.68 10.86
CA PRO A 254 14.18 -14.64 9.87
C PRO A 254 13.50 -15.12 8.58
N GLN A 255 13.24 -16.42 8.41
CA GLN A 255 12.52 -16.97 7.25
C GLN A 255 11.03 -17.23 7.47
N GLN A 256 10.47 -17.03 8.66
CA GLN A 256 9.04 -17.22 8.92
C GLN A 256 8.34 -15.93 9.39
N GLU A 257 7.71 -15.22 8.46
CA GLU A 257 6.75 -14.15 8.80
C GLU A 257 5.43 -14.79 9.28
N LEU A 258 5.24 -14.85 10.59
CA LEU A 258 3.96 -15.22 11.19
C LEU A 258 3.06 -13.97 11.26
N VAL A 259 1.94 -13.99 10.56
CA VAL A 259 0.93 -12.92 10.59
C VAL A 259 -0.11 -13.26 11.64
N TYR A 260 -0.31 -12.38 12.62
CA TYR A 260 -1.39 -12.54 13.58
C TYR A 260 -2.71 -12.11 12.94
N VAL A 261 -3.67 -13.04 12.87
CA VAL A 261 -4.98 -12.81 12.26
C VAL A 261 -6.03 -12.88 13.36
N SER A 262 -6.78 -11.79 13.52
CA SER A 262 -8.00 -11.77 14.33
C SER A 262 -9.19 -11.78 13.38
N ILE A 263 -9.93 -12.88 13.41
CA ILE A 263 -11.15 -13.07 12.63
C ILE A 263 -12.33 -12.88 13.57
N PHE A 264 -13.21 -11.93 13.25
CA PHE A 264 -14.47 -11.80 13.98
C PHE A 264 -15.58 -12.38 13.11
N ALA A 265 -16.14 -13.51 13.54
CA ALA A 265 -17.20 -14.20 12.82
C ALA A 265 -18.30 -14.62 13.80
N ARG A 266 -19.55 -14.25 13.50
CA ARG A 266 -20.76 -14.64 14.28
C ARG A 266 -20.64 -14.39 15.79
N GLY A 267 -20.12 -13.23 16.19
CA GLY A 267 -19.97 -12.87 17.61
C GLY A 267 -18.81 -13.55 18.34
N ARG A 268 -17.93 -14.27 17.62
CA ARG A 268 -16.73 -14.89 18.19
C ARG A 268 -15.47 -14.24 17.62
N LEU A 269 -14.54 -13.92 18.52
CA LEU A 269 -13.18 -13.54 18.18
C LEU A 269 -12.35 -14.82 18.06
N CYS A 270 -11.94 -15.16 16.83
CA CYS A 270 -11.01 -16.24 16.56
C CYS A 270 -9.63 -15.62 16.30
N GLN A 271 -8.65 -15.94 17.13
CA GLN A 271 -7.27 -15.54 16.95
C GLN A 271 -6.48 -16.70 16.35
N GLY A 272 -5.67 -16.44 15.34
CA GLY A 272 -4.87 -17.46 14.67
C GLY A 272 -3.56 -16.89 14.13
N LEU A 273 -2.58 -17.77 13.98
CA LEU A 273 -1.34 -17.45 13.29
C LEU A 273 -1.47 -17.90 11.84
N TYR A 274 -1.14 -17.00 10.91
CA TYR A 274 -1.12 -17.28 9.48
C TYR A 274 0.33 -17.34 9.01
N GLY A 275 0.74 -18.50 8.52
CA GLY A 275 2.05 -18.77 7.93
C GLY A 275 1.93 -19.84 6.84
N ASP A 276 2.68 -19.71 5.76
CA ASP A 276 2.76 -20.70 4.67
C ASP A 276 1.40 -21.08 4.02
N GLY A 277 0.48 -20.12 3.94
CA GLY A 277 -0.84 -20.34 3.33
C GLY A 277 -1.79 -21.21 4.16
N ARG A 278 -1.51 -21.45 5.45
CA ARG A 278 -2.37 -22.17 6.38
C ARG A 278 -2.68 -21.31 7.61
N LEU A 279 -3.95 -21.29 8.01
CA LEU A 279 -4.40 -20.78 9.30
C LEU A 279 -4.18 -21.89 10.34
N ALA A 280 -3.27 -21.68 11.28
CA ALA A 280 -3.21 -22.49 12.48
C ALA A 280 -4.19 -21.87 13.50
N GLU A 281 -5.26 -22.60 13.80
CA GLU A 281 -6.27 -22.19 14.78
C GLU A 281 -5.66 -22.32 16.18
N LEU A 282 -5.47 -21.19 16.88
CA LEU A 282 -5.18 -21.21 18.31
C LEU A 282 -6.51 -21.47 19.01
N ALA A 283 -6.70 -22.69 19.51
CA ALA A 283 -7.88 -23.05 20.27
C ALA A 283 -7.90 -22.32 21.63
N SER A 284 -8.43 -21.10 21.66
CA SER A 284 -8.96 -20.49 22.87
C SER A 284 -10.42 -20.12 22.63
N GLN A 285 -11.33 -20.98 23.08
CA GLN A 285 -12.74 -20.63 23.16
C GLN A 285 -12.89 -19.65 24.31
N THR A 286 -12.97 -18.36 24.01
CA THR A 286 -13.50 -17.38 24.97
C THR A 286 -14.85 -16.94 24.44
N GLU A 287 -15.92 -17.50 25.01
CA GLU A 287 -17.23 -16.88 24.90
C GLU A 287 -17.15 -15.55 25.65
N VAL A 288 -17.24 -14.44 24.91
CA VAL A 288 -17.31 -13.11 25.51
C VAL A 288 -18.78 -12.87 25.83
N ASP A 289 -19.14 -13.09 27.09
CA ASP A 289 -20.45 -12.70 27.60
C ASP A 289 -20.56 -11.17 27.62
N GLU A 290 -21.74 -10.63 27.29
CA GLU A 290 -21.98 -9.19 27.18
C GLU A 290 -21.83 -8.50 28.55
N GLY A 291 -20.62 -8.06 28.87
CA GLY A 291 -20.36 -7.20 30.02
C GLY A 291 -19.07 -7.54 30.74
N VAL A 292 -18.16 -6.57 30.75
CA VAL A 292 -16.88 -6.55 31.49
C VAL A 292 -15.71 -7.25 30.78
N VAL A 293 -14.82 -6.44 30.21
CA VAL A 293 -13.49 -6.87 29.75
C VAL A 293 -12.49 -6.67 30.89
N HIS A 294 -12.02 -7.76 31.49
CA HIS A 294 -10.77 -7.75 32.28
C HIS A 294 -9.59 -8.17 31.38
N PRO A 295 -8.41 -7.53 31.48
CA PRO A 295 -7.24 -7.94 30.73
C PRO A 295 -6.45 -8.95 31.55
N LEU A 296 -6.51 -10.23 31.22
CA LEU A 296 -5.56 -11.23 31.72
C LEU A 296 -5.43 -12.35 30.69
N VAL A 297 -4.34 -12.34 29.93
CA VAL A 297 -3.85 -13.53 29.23
C VAL A 297 -2.62 -14.00 29.99
N HIS A 298 -2.77 -15.09 30.74
CA HIS A 298 -1.66 -15.90 31.20
C HIS A 298 -1.17 -16.78 30.04
N PHE A 299 0.10 -16.67 29.67
CA PHE A 299 0.76 -17.62 28.78
C PHE A 299 1.00 -18.92 29.53
N ASN A 300 0.54 -20.05 28.98
CA ASN A 300 0.91 -21.38 29.44
C ASN A 300 1.90 -21.98 28.43
N GLN A 301 3.08 -22.36 28.90
CA GLN A 301 4.28 -22.64 28.11
C GLN A 301 4.57 -24.13 27.99
N GLU A 302 3.56 -24.94 27.65
CA GLU A 302 3.72 -26.39 27.47
C GLU A 302 3.00 -26.85 26.21
N LEU A 303 3.63 -26.69 25.04
CA LEU A 303 3.28 -27.41 23.81
C LEU A 303 4.38 -27.20 22.74
N PHE A 304 5.61 -27.53 23.10
CA PHE A 304 6.69 -27.82 22.15
C PHE A 304 7.55 -28.93 22.75
N ASP A 305 7.05 -30.16 22.65
CA ASP A 305 7.87 -31.38 22.65
C ASP A 305 7.05 -32.48 21.94
N GLN A 306 7.18 -32.51 20.61
CA GLN A 306 7.13 -33.69 19.74
C GLN A 306 7.46 -33.32 18.30
#